data_AF-A0A2N6MB01-F1
#
_entry.id   AF-A0A2N6MB01-F1
#
_cell.length_a   1.000
_cell.length_b   1.000
_cell.length_c   1.000
_cell.angle_alpha   90.00
_cell.angle_beta   90.00
_cell.angle_gamma   90.00
#
_symmetry.space_group_name_H-M   'P 1'
#
loop_
_entity.id
_entity.type
_entity.pdbx_description
1 polymer ?
#
loop_
_entity_poly.entity_id
_entity_poly.type
_entity_poly.pdbx_seq_one_letter_code
_entity_poly.pdbx_strand_id
1 'polypeptide(L)'
;MSIVAAKDSKQQLLQAFQQILADKKKLESKIATKQEEAEKAKNKQILEVASTYTVDSIIKGLADLQLEFGGIVTTLSDKLAKENSKLDELNRAIEIETQNLKELQQIRVVADTLDILTQEHQEKLKTLEQDTNSQRDTLEKEIEKTRKDWQREQETHAESVKAFNELLAKQRALEAEEYQYKLENKKKIDTDAFQAKKRQQERQIEESNQEKEKSWSEREKILSANQSLFTEYQQKIAAFPVELEEAVKKAREEAIKETSQKAKVEADLFEKEWEATKQSYELKIQSLEEIIQKQIEQIEGISSQLQTTLKQAQDLALRAFSNSDK
;
A
#
# COMPACT_ATOMS: atom_id res chain seq x y z
N MET A 1 -123.80 107.18 -64.18
CA MET A 1 -123.95 108.63 -64.44
C MET A 1 -123.68 108.88 -65.91
N SER A 2 -124.62 109.54 -66.59
CA SER A 2 -124.47 110.43 -67.76
C SER A 2 -123.77 109.93 -69.04
N ILE A 3 -124.12 110.28 -70.28
CA ILE A 3 -125.15 111.12 -70.92
C ILE A 3 -125.09 110.73 -72.41
N VAL A 4 -126.23 110.81 -73.10
CA VAL A 4 -126.38 110.79 -74.57
C VAL A 4 -126.05 112.18 -75.14
N ALA A 5 -125.33 112.28 -76.27
CA ALA A 5 -125.60 113.19 -77.42
C ALA A 5 -124.34 113.33 -78.31
N ALA A 6 -124.28 112.99 -79.60
CA ALA A 6 -125.13 113.30 -80.76
C ALA A 6 -124.80 114.66 -81.43
N LYS A 7 -124.65 114.60 -82.77
CA LYS A 7 -124.39 115.63 -83.81
C LYS A 7 -122.89 115.84 -84.05
N ASP A 8 -122.30 115.39 -85.16
CA ASP A 8 -122.71 115.73 -86.52
C ASP A 8 -122.86 114.56 -87.50
N SER A 9 -124.03 114.57 -88.12
CA SER A 9 -124.57 113.63 -89.10
C SER A 9 -124.55 114.30 -90.48
N LYS A 10 -124.46 113.47 -91.53
CA LYS A 10 -124.51 113.76 -92.98
C LYS A 10 -123.29 114.38 -93.67
N GLN A 11 -122.61 115.40 -93.14
CA GLN A 11 -121.51 116.04 -93.91
C GLN A 11 -120.24 115.18 -94.01
N GLN A 12 -119.84 114.53 -92.91
CA GLN A 12 -118.71 113.59 -92.94
C GLN A 12 -119.03 112.33 -93.76
N LEU A 13 -120.31 111.94 -93.84
CA LEU A 13 -120.74 110.80 -94.65
C LEU A 13 -120.67 111.13 -96.16
N LEU A 14 -120.92 112.38 -96.54
CA LEU A 14 -120.73 112.87 -97.92
C LEU A 14 -119.24 113.07 -98.27
N GLN A 15 -118.42 113.56 -97.34
CA GLN A 15 -116.96 113.64 -97.53
C GLN A 15 -116.32 112.25 -97.62
N ALA A 16 -116.73 111.31 -96.77
CA ALA A 16 -116.29 109.92 -96.86
C ALA A 16 -116.72 109.28 -98.19
N PHE A 17 -117.93 109.58 -98.68
CA PHE A 17 -118.40 109.07 -99.98
C PHE A 17 -117.64 109.68 -101.17
N GLN A 18 -117.28 110.96 -101.10
CA GLN A 18 -116.44 111.62 -102.11
C GLN A 18 -114.98 111.14 -102.05
N GLN A 19 -114.44 110.85 -100.87
CA GLN A 19 -113.13 110.18 -100.71
C GLN A 19 -113.15 108.79 -101.34
N ILE A 20 -114.22 108.01 -101.16
CA ILE A 20 -114.33 106.66 -101.74
C ILE A 20 -114.41 106.69 -103.28
N LEU A 21 -115.09 107.67 -103.88
CA LEU A 21 -115.12 107.82 -105.35
C LEU A 21 -113.78 108.29 -105.93
N ALA A 22 -113.03 109.12 -105.20
CA ALA A 22 -111.68 109.56 -105.59
C ALA A 22 -110.65 108.43 -105.47
N ASP A 23 -110.75 107.58 -104.47
CA ASP A 23 -109.86 106.43 -104.27
C ASP A 23 -110.13 105.31 -105.29
N LYS A 24 -111.39 105.09 -105.68
CA LYS A 24 -111.72 104.12 -106.74
C LYS A 24 -111.19 104.52 -108.12
N LYS A 25 -111.18 105.82 -108.47
CA LYS A 25 -110.60 106.29 -109.75
C LYS A 25 -109.07 106.23 -109.79
N LYS A 26 -108.39 106.23 -108.64
CA LYS A 26 -106.92 106.06 -108.56
C LYS A 26 -106.46 104.60 -108.71
N LEU A 27 -107.35 103.63 -108.52
CA LEU A 27 -107.05 102.20 -108.64
C LEU A 27 -107.29 101.63 -110.06
N GLU A 28 -107.84 102.40 -111.00
CA GLU A 28 -108.20 101.94 -112.36
C GLU A 28 -107.14 102.22 -113.45
N SER A 29 -105.93 102.67 -113.13
CA SER A 29 -104.87 102.85 -114.14
C SER A 29 -103.49 102.38 -113.68
N LYS A 30 -103.01 101.28 -114.31
CA LYS A 30 -101.68 100.61 -114.28
C LYS A 30 -101.70 99.30 -113.50
N ILE A 31 -102.10 98.18 -114.13
CA ILE A 31 -101.25 97.24 -114.90
C ILE A 31 -100.15 96.59 -114.04
N ALA A 32 -100.50 95.38 -113.59
CA ALA A 32 -99.73 94.15 -113.58
C ALA A 32 -98.24 94.22 -113.22
N THR A 33 -97.94 93.92 -111.96
CA THR A 33 -96.77 93.10 -111.60
C THR A 33 -97.26 91.83 -110.92
N LYS A 34 -96.63 90.70 -111.25
CA LYS A 34 -96.87 89.36 -110.68
C LYS A 34 -96.81 89.31 -109.13
N GLN A 35 -96.42 90.40 -108.48
CA GLN A 35 -96.43 90.60 -107.04
C GLN A 35 -97.81 90.95 -106.47
N GLU A 36 -98.72 91.63 -107.17
CA GLU A 36 -100.03 92.02 -106.59
C GLU A 36 -101.08 90.89 -106.62
N GLU A 37 -101.03 89.97 -107.60
CA GLU A 37 -101.85 88.75 -107.54
C GLU A 37 -101.30 87.75 -106.52
N ALA A 38 -99.96 87.70 -106.36
CA ALA A 38 -99.32 86.94 -105.27
C ALA A 38 -99.59 87.58 -103.90
N GLU A 39 -99.71 88.90 -103.79
CA GLU A 39 -100.12 89.59 -102.57
C GLU A 39 -101.62 89.48 -102.32
N LYS A 40 -102.50 89.42 -103.33
CA LYS A 40 -103.92 89.09 -103.10
C LYS A 40 -104.11 87.62 -102.71
N ALA A 41 -103.31 86.70 -103.27
CA ALA A 41 -103.30 85.30 -102.85
C ALA A 41 -102.71 85.14 -101.43
N LYS A 42 -101.59 85.82 -101.12
CA LYS A 42 -101.03 85.88 -99.77
C LYS A 42 -101.96 86.60 -98.80
N ASN A 43 -102.63 87.67 -99.19
CA ASN A 43 -103.55 88.40 -98.32
C ASN A 43 -104.83 87.60 -98.10
N LYS A 44 -105.31 86.80 -99.06
CA LYS A 44 -106.36 85.80 -98.83
C LYS A 44 -105.89 84.68 -97.92
N GLN A 45 -104.68 84.13 -98.10
CA GLN A 45 -104.10 83.13 -97.19
C GLN A 45 -103.86 83.70 -95.78
N ILE A 46 -103.45 84.96 -95.66
CA ILE A 46 -103.27 85.64 -94.38
C ILE A 46 -104.63 85.94 -93.75
N LEU A 47 -105.67 86.27 -94.52
CA LEU A 47 -107.04 86.43 -94.00
C LEU A 47 -107.67 85.09 -93.61
N GLU A 48 -107.39 83.99 -94.32
CA GLU A 48 -107.79 82.63 -93.93
C GLU A 48 -107.08 82.21 -92.64
N VAL A 49 -105.75 82.38 -92.56
CA VAL A 49 -104.94 82.08 -91.36
C VAL A 49 -105.31 83.03 -90.21
N ALA A 50 -105.65 84.29 -90.47
CA ALA A 50 -106.12 85.24 -89.46
C ALA A 50 -107.55 84.94 -88.99
N SER A 51 -108.41 84.38 -89.83
CA SER A 51 -109.74 83.92 -89.42
C SER A 51 -109.70 82.65 -88.57
N THR A 52 -108.61 81.88 -88.63
CA THR A 52 -108.34 80.78 -87.69
C THR A 52 -107.69 81.26 -86.37
N TYR A 53 -107.18 82.50 -86.31
CA TYR A 53 -106.74 83.15 -85.08
C TYR A 53 -107.93 83.75 -84.32
N THR A 54 -108.71 82.88 -83.70
CA THR A 54 -109.72 83.25 -82.70
C THR A 54 -109.04 83.42 -81.34
N VAL A 55 -109.63 84.21 -80.43
CA VAL A 55 -109.13 84.37 -79.04
C VAL A 55 -108.86 82.99 -78.40
N ASP A 56 -109.67 82.00 -78.75
CA ASP A 56 -109.56 80.62 -78.29
C ASP A 56 -108.34 79.87 -78.88
N SER A 57 -107.93 80.15 -80.12
CA SER A 57 -106.75 79.51 -80.73
C SER A 57 -105.43 80.14 -80.31
N ILE A 58 -105.42 81.44 -79.98
CA ILE A 58 -104.26 82.10 -79.36
C ILE A 58 -104.13 81.66 -77.90
N ILE A 59 -105.24 81.56 -77.14
CA ILE A 59 -105.20 81.02 -75.77
C ILE A 59 -104.81 79.53 -75.79
N LYS A 60 -105.28 78.73 -76.75
CA LYS A 60 -104.79 77.36 -76.94
C LYS A 60 -103.31 77.31 -77.31
N GLY A 61 -102.84 78.14 -78.25
CA GLY A 61 -101.42 78.16 -78.61
C GLY A 61 -100.52 78.61 -77.46
N LEU A 62 -100.96 79.56 -76.63
CA LEU A 62 -100.22 80.03 -75.46
C LEU A 62 -100.30 79.00 -74.31
N ALA A 63 -101.42 78.31 -74.15
CA ALA A 63 -101.57 77.19 -73.23
C ALA A 63 -100.76 75.96 -73.66
N ASP A 64 -100.71 75.65 -74.95
CA ASP A 64 -99.89 74.59 -75.55
C ASP A 64 -98.41 74.91 -75.38
N LEU A 65 -97.99 76.17 -75.58
CA LEU A 65 -96.61 76.59 -75.36
C LEU A 65 -96.24 76.57 -73.87
N GLN A 66 -97.17 76.91 -72.97
CA GLN A 66 -96.98 76.79 -71.52
C GLN A 66 -96.93 75.32 -71.06
N LEU A 67 -97.69 74.43 -71.71
CA LEU A 67 -97.66 72.97 -71.53
C LEU A 67 -96.36 72.35 -72.08
N GLU A 68 -95.91 72.78 -73.26
CA GLU A 68 -94.65 72.34 -73.86
C GLU A 68 -93.45 72.85 -73.05
N PHE A 69 -93.46 74.10 -72.59
CA PHE A 69 -92.39 74.62 -71.73
C PHE A 69 -92.39 73.93 -70.37
N GLY A 70 -93.57 73.69 -69.78
CA GLY A 70 -93.72 72.87 -68.59
C GLY A 70 -93.21 71.44 -68.80
N GLY A 71 -93.50 70.83 -69.96
CA GLY A 71 -93.06 69.50 -70.37
C GLY A 71 -91.56 69.40 -70.63
N ILE A 72 -90.95 70.43 -71.22
CA ILE A 72 -89.50 70.51 -71.44
C ILE A 72 -88.77 70.74 -70.12
N VAL A 73 -89.32 71.57 -69.22
CA VAL A 73 -88.75 71.79 -67.89
C VAL A 73 -88.86 70.52 -67.04
N THR A 74 -89.99 69.80 -67.07
CA THR A 74 -90.12 68.52 -66.36
C THR A 74 -89.22 67.44 -66.96
N THR A 75 -89.14 67.31 -68.29
CA THR A 75 -88.21 66.35 -68.91
C THR A 75 -86.74 66.70 -68.71
N LEU A 76 -86.39 67.98 -68.66
CA LEU A 76 -85.03 68.42 -68.30
C LEU A 76 -84.75 68.13 -66.82
N SER A 77 -85.72 68.36 -65.93
CA SER A 77 -85.61 68.04 -64.51
C SER A 77 -85.50 66.53 -64.27
N ASP A 78 -86.27 65.71 -64.98
CA ASP A 78 -86.17 64.24 -64.96
C ASP A 78 -84.83 63.76 -65.51
N LYS A 79 -84.32 64.37 -66.59
CA LYS A 79 -82.99 64.07 -67.12
C LYS A 79 -81.90 64.47 -66.12
N LEU A 80 -82.00 65.65 -65.51
CA LEU A 80 -81.05 66.12 -64.50
C LEU A 80 -81.10 65.24 -63.25
N ALA A 81 -82.28 64.81 -62.81
CA ALA A 81 -82.46 63.88 -61.71
C ALA A 81 -81.87 62.49 -62.01
N LYS A 82 -82.04 61.99 -63.25
CA LYS A 82 -81.41 60.76 -63.72
C LYS A 82 -79.89 60.87 -63.85
N GLU A 83 -79.38 62.00 -64.34
CA GLU A 83 -77.93 62.23 -64.39
C GLU A 83 -77.35 62.42 -62.98
N ASN A 84 -78.08 63.04 -62.06
CA ASN A 84 -77.68 63.14 -60.66
C ASN A 84 -77.73 61.79 -59.95
N SER A 85 -78.74 60.94 -60.22
CA SER A 85 -78.78 59.58 -59.68
C SER A 85 -77.65 58.71 -60.23
N LYS A 86 -77.33 58.84 -61.53
CA LYS A 86 -76.14 58.19 -62.11
C LYS A 86 -74.85 58.70 -61.45
N LEU A 87 -74.75 60.00 -61.18
CA LEU A 87 -73.60 60.58 -60.49
C LEU A 87 -73.48 60.03 -59.06
N ASP A 88 -74.59 59.92 -58.33
CA ASP A 88 -74.62 59.31 -56.99
C ASP A 88 -74.24 57.82 -57.02
N GLU A 89 -74.75 57.05 -57.99
CA GLU A 89 -74.37 55.65 -58.20
C GLU A 89 -72.87 55.52 -58.53
N LEU A 90 -72.33 56.41 -59.36
CA LEU A 90 -70.94 56.40 -59.77
C LEU A 90 -70.02 56.81 -58.61
N ASN A 91 -70.41 57.80 -57.81
CA ASN A 91 -69.72 58.16 -56.57
C ASN A 91 -69.72 56.98 -55.57
N ARG A 92 -70.86 56.30 -55.40
CA ARG A 92 -70.95 55.14 -54.52
C ARG A 92 -70.13 53.95 -55.04
N ALA A 93 -70.09 53.74 -56.36
CA ALA A 93 -69.21 52.75 -56.97
C ALA A 93 -67.73 53.10 -56.76
N ILE A 94 -67.34 54.37 -56.87
CA ILE A 94 -65.98 54.83 -56.53
C ILE A 94 -65.67 54.59 -55.05
N GLU A 95 -66.60 54.87 -54.14
CA GLU A 95 -66.41 54.57 -52.71
C GLU A 95 -66.20 53.07 -52.45
N ILE A 96 -67.00 52.21 -53.07
CA ILE A 96 -66.85 50.75 -52.95
C ILE A 96 -65.52 50.29 -53.56
N GLU A 97 -65.18 50.74 -54.77
CA GLU A 97 -63.91 50.38 -55.41
C GLU A 97 -62.70 50.90 -54.66
N THR A 98 -62.78 52.08 -54.03
CA THR A 98 -61.70 52.59 -53.17
C THR A 98 -61.56 51.80 -51.87
N GLN A 99 -62.66 51.28 -51.31
CA GLN A 99 -62.61 50.34 -50.19
C GLN A 99 -62.03 48.98 -50.62
N ASN A 100 -62.49 48.41 -51.72
CA ASN A 100 -61.95 47.17 -52.29
C ASN A 100 -60.45 47.29 -52.59
N LEU A 101 -60.01 48.43 -53.13
CA LEU A 101 -58.60 48.70 -53.39
C LEU A 101 -57.78 48.73 -52.09
N LYS A 102 -58.31 49.32 -51.01
CA LYS A 102 -57.66 49.29 -49.69
C LYS A 102 -57.57 47.86 -49.12
N GLU A 103 -58.63 47.07 -49.25
CA GLU A 103 -58.63 45.67 -48.81
C GLU A 103 -57.63 44.84 -49.62
N LEU A 104 -57.59 44.99 -50.95
CA LEU A 104 -56.61 44.32 -51.80
C LEU A 104 -55.17 44.73 -51.46
N GLN A 105 -54.94 46.01 -51.14
CA GLN A 105 -53.63 46.47 -50.65
C GLN A 105 -53.27 45.82 -49.31
N GLN A 106 -54.21 45.72 -48.36
CA GLN A 106 -53.98 45.03 -47.09
C GLN A 106 -53.70 43.54 -47.28
N ILE A 107 -54.48 42.85 -48.12
CA ILE A 107 -54.27 41.44 -48.46
C ILE A 107 -52.89 41.25 -49.10
N ARG A 108 -52.48 42.14 -50.01
CA ARG A 108 -51.15 42.09 -50.62
C ARG A 108 -50.05 42.25 -49.58
N VAL A 109 -50.15 43.22 -48.67
CA VAL A 109 -49.15 43.40 -47.60
C VAL A 109 -49.09 42.15 -46.72
N VAL A 110 -50.23 41.57 -46.34
CA VAL A 110 -50.26 40.35 -45.54
C VAL A 110 -49.64 39.17 -46.31
N ALA A 111 -49.95 38.99 -47.58
CA ALA A 111 -49.36 37.95 -48.43
C ALA A 111 -47.84 38.12 -48.55
N ASP A 112 -47.36 39.34 -48.84
CA ASP A 112 -45.94 39.65 -48.91
C ASP A 112 -45.24 39.37 -47.56
N THR A 113 -45.87 39.72 -46.42
CA THR A 113 -45.31 39.41 -45.09
C THR A 113 -45.30 37.92 -44.77
N LEU A 114 -46.31 37.17 -45.21
CA LEU A 114 -46.39 35.73 -45.02
C LEU A 114 -45.34 35.02 -45.86
N ASP A 115 -45.10 35.48 -47.08
CA ASP A 115 -44.04 34.96 -47.95
C ASP A 115 -42.66 35.22 -47.34
N ILE A 116 -42.40 36.43 -46.85
CA ILE A 116 -41.15 36.76 -46.13
C ILE A 116 -40.97 35.86 -44.90
N LEU A 117 -42.00 35.72 -44.06
CA LEU A 117 -41.93 34.88 -42.87
C LEU A 117 -41.70 33.40 -43.21
N THR A 118 -42.30 32.92 -44.30
CA THR A 118 -42.12 31.56 -44.79
C THR A 118 -40.69 31.34 -45.28
N GLN A 119 -40.11 32.30 -46.00
CA GLN A 119 -38.72 32.26 -46.44
C GLN A 119 -37.76 32.26 -45.24
N GLU A 120 -37.95 33.17 -44.27
CA GLU A 120 -37.14 33.19 -43.04
C GLU A 120 -37.24 31.88 -42.26
N HIS A 121 -38.43 31.29 -42.18
CA HIS A 121 -38.62 30.01 -41.49
C HIS A 121 -37.87 28.88 -42.21
N GLN A 122 -37.95 28.82 -43.54
CA GLN A 122 -37.21 27.85 -44.34
C GLN A 122 -35.69 28.01 -44.20
N GLU A 123 -35.19 29.25 -44.15
CA GLU A 123 -33.77 29.50 -43.89
C GLU A 123 -33.36 29.05 -42.50
N LYS A 124 -34.15 29.37 -41.46
CA LYS A 124 -33.91 28.92 -40.08
C LYS A 124 -33.93 27.40 -39.95
N LEU A 125 -34.84 26.72 -40.65
CA LEU A 125 -34.86 25.25 -40.69
C LEU A 125 -33.59 24.70 -41.32
N LYS A 126 -33.15 25.25 -42.46
CA LYS A 126 -31.90 24.85 -43.11
C LYS A 126 -30.69 25.05 -42.21
N THR A 127 -30.59 26.19 -41.51
CA THR A 127 -29.47 26.43 -40.58
C THR A 127 -29.51 25.47 -39.41
N LEU A 128 -30.69 25.20 -38.83
CA LEU A 128 -30.84 24.25 -37.73
C LEU A 128 -30.48 22.81 -38.14
N GLU A 129 -30.89 22.39 -39.35
CA GLU A 129 -30.52 21.09 -39.91
C GLU A 129 -29.00 20.98 -40.14
N GLN A 130 -28.38 22.03 -40.69
CA GLN A 130 -26.93 22.08 -40.89
C GLN A 130 -26.18 22.04 -39.56
N ASP A 131 -26.60 22.84 -38.58
CA ASP A 131 -25.99 22.86 -37.24
C ASP A 131 -26.12 21.50 -36.56
N THR A 132 -27.32 20.91 -36.60
CA THR A 132 -27.57 19.58 -36.01
C THR A 132 -26.71 18.50 -36.66
N ASN A 133 -26.59 18.52 -38.00
CA ASN A 133 -25.74 17.57 -38.71
C ASN A 133 -24.26 17.79 -38.38
N SER A 134 -23.80 19.04 -38.32
CA SER A 134 -22.42 19.35 -37.95
C SER A 134 -22.08 18.87 -36.53
N GLN A 135 -23.00 19.06 -35.57
CA GLN A 135 -22.85 18.60 -34.20
C GLN A 135 -22.83 17.07 -34.12
N ARG A 136 -23.70 16.39 -34.88
CA ARG A 136 -23.70 14.93 -34.98
C ARG A 136 -22.37 14.42 -35.53
N ASP A 137 -21.88 15.00 -36.62
CA ASP A 137 -20.61 14.62 -37.23
C ASP A 137 -19.43 14.84 -36.28
N THR A 138 -19.42 15.94 -35.50
CA THR A 138 -18.39 16.18 -34.49
C THR A 138 -18.45 15.17 -33.36
N LEU A 139 -19.65 14.86 -32.86
CA LEU A 139 -19.85 13.88 -31.79
C LEU A 139 -19.47 12.48 -32.25
N GLU A 140 -19.81 12.10 -33.47
CA GLU A 140 -19.45 10.79 -34.02
C GLU A 140 -17.92 10.65 -34.15
N LYS A 141 -17.23 11.69 -34.63
CA LYS A 141 -15.76 11.72 -34.67
C LYS A 141 -15.13 11.65 -33.28
N GLU A 142 -15.69 12.35 -32.29
CA GLU A 142 -15.24 12.29 -30.91
C GLU A 142 -15.43 10.90 -30.32
N ILE A 143 -16.61 10.28 -30.50
CA ILE A 143 -16.90 8.92 -30.04
C ILE A 143 -15.93 7.92 -30.67
N GLU A 144 -15.69 8.01 -31.98
CA GLU A 144 -14.73 7.14 -32.66
C GLU A 144 -13.31 7.32 -32.14
N LYS A 145 -12.89 8.57 -31.93
CA LYS A 145 -11.56 8.87 -31.40
C LYS A 145 -11.41 8.32 -29.99
N THR A 146 -12.35 8.62 -29.08
CA THR A 146 -12.33 8.11 -27.71
C THR A 146 -12.35 6.58 -27.67
N ARG A 147 -13.12 5.92 -28.54
CA ARG A 147 -13.11 4.46 -28.64
C ARG A 147 -11.75 3.91 -29.07
N LYS A 148 -11.12 4.54 -30.07
CA LYS A 148 -9.77 4.16 -30.53
C LYS A 148 -8.72 4.38 -29.44
N ASP A 149 -8.78 5.51 -28.75
CA ASP A 149 -7.87 5.84 -27.64
C ASP A 149 -8.04 4.85 -26.48
N TRP A 150 -9.29 4.55 -26.10
CA TRP A 150 -9.60 3.53 -25.08
C TRP A 150 -9.10 2.15 -25.46
N GLN A 151 -9.31 1.72 -26.72
CA GLN A 151 -8.83 0.42 -27.18
C GLN A 151 -7.30 0.35 -27.10
N ARG A 152 -6.60 1.41 -27.50
CA ARG A 152 -5.14 1.49 -27.40
C ARG A 152 -4.66 1.47 -25.94
N GLU A 153 -5.33 2.18 -25.05
CA GLU A 153 -5.04 2.14 -23.61
C GLU A 153 -5.26 0.74 -23.04
N GLN A 154 -6.32 0.05 -23.45
CA GLN A 154 -6.60 -1.32 -23.02
C GLN A 154 -5.54 -2.31 -23.51
N GLU A 155 -5.09 -2.19 -24.76
CA GLU A 155 -4.02 -3.01 -25.34
C GLU A 155 -2.70 -2.77 -24.61
N THR A 156 -2.29 -1.50 -24.43
CA THR A 156 -1.04 -1.16 -23.72
C THR A 156 -1.08 -1.58 -22.24
N HIS A 157 -2.22 -1.46 -21.58
CA HIS A 157 -2.40 -1.94 -20.22
C HIS A 157 -2.33 -3.48 -20.15
N ALA A 158 -2.95 -4.19 -21.09
CA ALA A 158 -2.87 -5.65 -21.15
C ALA A 158 -1.42 -6.13 -21.39
N GLU A 159 -0.67 -5.44 -22.26
CA GLU A 159 0.76 -5.70 -22.49
C GLU A 159 1.60 -5.43 -21.25
N SER A 160 1.37 -4.31 -20.55
CA SER A 160 2.13 -3.97 -19.34
C SER A 160 1.86 -4.95 -18.19
N VAL A 161 0.61 -5.40 -18.01
CA VAL A 161 0.26 -6.43 -17.04
C VAL A 161 0.91 -7.76 -17.38
N LYS A 162 0.93 -8.16 -18.66
CA LYS A 162 1.63 -9.38 -19.10
C LYS A 162 3.13 -9.29 -18.82
N ALA A 163 3.77 -8.20 -19.23
CA ALA A 163 5.20 -7.98 -18.99
C ALA A 163 5.54 -7.98 -17.49
N PHE A 164 4.72 -7.33 -16.66
CA PHE A 164 4.88 -7.34 -15.21
C PHE A 164 4.77 -8.75 -14.62
N ASN A 165 3.75 -9.52 -15.03
CA ASN A 165 3.56 -10.89 -14.57
C ASN A 165 4.71 -11.82 -14.98
N GLU A 166 5.22 -11.66 -16.21
CA GLU A 166 6.38 -12.42 -16.69
C GLU A 166 7.65 -12.09 -15.91
N LEU A 167 7.90 -10.81 -15.63
CA LEU A 167 9.03 -10.38 -14.79
C LEU A 167 8.91 -10.94 -13.37
N LEU A 168 7.72 -10.85 -12.77
CA LEU A 168 7.45 -11.40 -11.44
C LEU A 168 7.64 -12.92 -11.40
N ALA A 169 7.19 -13.63 -12.44
CA ALA A 169 7.39 -15.08 -12.55
C ALA A 169 8.87 -15.46 -12.66
N LYS A 170 9.63 -14.73 -13.50
CA LYS A 170 11.09 -14.91 -13.61
C LYS A 170 11.80 -14.64 -12.30
N GLN A 171 11.46 -13.55 -11.61
CA GLN A 171 12.04 -13.21 -10.32
C GLN A 171 11.76 -14.30 -9.27
N ARG A 172 10.50 -14.76 -9.17
CA ARG A 172 10.13 -15.86 -8.26
C ARG A 172 10.86 -17.16 -8.58
N ALA A 173 11.06 -17.48 -9.85
CA ALA A 173 11.81 -18.67 -10.26
C ALA A 173 13.29 -18.56 -9.83
N LEU A 174 13.94 -17.41 -10.09
CA LEU A 174 15.31 -17.15 -9.65
C LEU A 174 15.46 -17.20 -8.12
N GLU A 175 14.53 -16.58 -7.39
CA GLU A 175 14.53 -16.60 -5.92
C GLU A 175 14.35 -18.04 -5.37
N ALA A 176 13.49 -18.84 -6.01
CA ALA A 176 13.29 -20.23 -5.62
C ALA A 176 14.53 -21.09 -5.90
N GLU A 177 15.17 -20.92 -7.06
CA GLU A 177 16.42 -21.60 -7.41
C GLU A 177 17.56 -21.21 -6.46
N GLU A 178 17.74 -19.90 -6.20
CA GLU A 178 18.73 -19.43 -5.24
C GLU A 178 18.49 -19.97 -3.83
N TYR A 179 17.23 -20.01 -3.39
CA TYR A 179 16.87 -20.55 -2.09
C TYR A 179 17.20 -22.03 -1.99
N GLN A 180 16.81 -22.83 -3.00
CA GLN A 180 17.13 -24.25 -3.06
C GLN A 180 18.65 -24.48 -3.07
N TYR A 181 19.38 -23.73 -3.90
CA TYR A 181 20.84 -23.80 -3.95
C TYR A 181 21.49 -23.47 -2.60
N LYS A 182 21.08 -22.37 -1.95
CA LYS A 182 21.57 -21.97 -0.62
C LYS A 182 21.27 -23.05 0.43
N LEU A 183 20.09 -23.66 0.37
CA LEU A 183 19.68 -24.73 1.28
C LEU A 183 20.51 -26.00 1.07
N GLU A 184 20.72 -26.43 -0.18
CA GLU A 184 21.56 -27.59 -0.50
C GLU A 184 23.02 -27.35 -0.12
N ASN A 185 23.56 -26.18 -0.42
CA ASN A 185 24.92 -25.83 -0.04
C ASN A 185 25.10 -25.83 1.48
N LYS A 186 24.14 -25.25 2.22
CA LYS A 186 24.15 -25.29 3.68
C LYS A 186 24.11 -26.72 4.21
N LYS A 187 23.24 -27.58 3.67
CA LYS A 187 23.19 -29.00 4.04
C LYS A 187 24.51 -29.72 3.76
N LYS A 188 25.17 -29.45 2.63
CA LYS A 188 26.48 -30.02 2.30
C LYS A 188 27.54 -29.56 3.29
N ILE A 189 27.65 -28.26 3.55
CA ILE A 189 28.59 -27.69 4.52
C ILE A 189 28.36 -28.29 5.92
N ASP A 190 27.11 -28.35 6.38
CA ASP A 190 26.76 -28.91 7.69
C ASP A 190 27.10 -30.40 7.78
N THR A 191 26.86 -31.16 6.69
CA THR A 191 27.20 -32.59 6.60
C THR A 191 28.71 -32.80 6.62
N ASP A 192 29.46 -32.02 5.84
CA ASP A 192 30.92 -32.12 5.76
C ASP A 192 31.56 -31.74 7.10
N ALA A 193 31.07 -30.68 7.77
CA ALA A 193 31.51 -30.28 9.10
C ALA A 193 31.22 -31.38 10.14
N PHE A 194 30.04 -31.99 10.09
CA PHE A 194 29.70 -33.12 10.96
C PHE A 194 30.62 -34.33 10.71
N GLN A 195 30.83 -34.71 9.45
CA GLN A 195 31.72 -35.82 9.09
C GLN A 195 33.19 -35.55 9.46
N ALA A 196 33.66 -34.30 9.33
CA ALA A 196 34.99 -33.91 9.77
C ALA A 196 35.14 -34.03 11.29
N LYS A 197 34.16 -33.54 12.06
CA LYS A 197 34.12 -33.68 13.52
C LYS A 197 34.08 -35.14 13.95
N LYS A 198 33.27 -35.97 13.29
CA LYS A 198 33.21 -37.42 13.55
C LYS A 198 34.58 -38.07 13.32
N ARG A 199 35.21 -37.82 12.17
CA ARG A 199 36.56 -38.34 11.86
C ARG A 199 37.61 -37.90 12.87
N GLN A 200 37.54 -36.65 13.34
CA GLN A 200 38.45 -36.15 14.36
C GLN A 200 38.25 -36.88 15.70
N GLN A 201 37.00 -37.07 16.12
CA GLN A 201 36.69 -37.81 17.36
C GLN A 201 37.14 -39.27 17.27
N GLU A 202 36.91 -39.94 16.14
CA GLU A 202 37.37 -41.31 15.92
C GLU A 202 38.90 -41.42 16.01
N ARG A 203 39.64 -40.47 15.43
CA ARG A 203 41.11 -40.41 15.57
C ARG A 203 41.55 -40.20 17.02
N GLN A 204 40.93 -39.27 17.74
CA GLN A 204 41.26 -39.02 19.15
C GLN A 204 40.99 -40.23 20.05
N ILE A 205 39.90 -40.96 19.79
CA ILE A 205 39.59 -42.20 20.51
C ILE A 205 40.64 -43.26 20.20
N GLU A 206 41.01 -43.43 18.93
CA GLU A 206 42.03 -44.40 18.51
C GLU A 206 43.40 -44.08 19.13
N GLU A 207 43.85 -42.83 19.05
CA GLU A 207 45.09 -42.36 19.69
C GLU A 207 45.07 -42.60 21.21
N SER A 208 43.98 -42.23 21.89
CA SER A 208 43.83 -42.47 23.34
C SER A 208 43.83 -43.96 23.69
N ASN A 209 43.21 -44.81 22.88
CA ASN A 209 43.19 -46.25 23.08
C ASN A 209 44.60 -46.83 22.89
N GLN A 210 45.35 -46.39 21.88
CA GLN A 210 46.73 -46.83 21.67
C GLN A 210 47.66 -46.42 22.81
N GLU A 211 47.52 -45.20 23.34
CA GLU A 211 48.27 -44.75 24.52
C GLU A 211 47.93 -45.59 25.76
N LYS A 212 46.64 -45.83 26.00
CA LYS A 212 46.19 -46.69 27.10
C LYS A 212 46.73 -48.10 26.95
N GLU A 213 46.65 -48.70 25.77
CA GLU A 213 47.12 -50.05 25.51
C GLU A 213 48.63 -50.19 25.78
N LYS A 214 49.43 -49.20 25.36
CA LYS A 214 50.86 -49.13 25.70
C LYS A 214 51.07 -49.08 27.22
N SER A 215 50.35 -48.19 27.91
CA SER A 215 50.46 -48.06 29.37
C SER A 215 50.05 -49.33 30.12
N TRP A 216 49.01 -50.03 29.64
CA TRP A 216 48.57 -51.32 30.19
C TRP A 216 49.62 -52.40 29.96
N SER A 217 50.15 -52.51 28.75
CA SER A 217 51.21 -53.46 28.42
C SER A 217 52.48 -53.23 29.25
N GLU A 218 52.89 -51.98 29.44
CA GLU A 218 54.03 -51.63 30.30
C GLU A 218 53.76 -52.01 31.77
N ARG A 219 52.57 -51.69 32.28
CA ARG A 219 52.17 -52.05 33.64
C ARG A 219 52.12 -53.56 33.83
N GLU A 220 51.56 -54.31 32.88
CA GLU A 220 51.48 -55.76 32.94
C GLU A 220 52.88 -56.40 32.90
N LYS A 221 53.80 -55.88 32.08
CA LYS A 221 55.21 -56.31 32.09
C LYS A 221 55.88 -56.08 33.44
N ILE A 222 55.70 -54.91 34.05
CA ILE A 222 56.28 -54.58 35.37
C ILE A 222 55.71 -55.50 36.44
N LEU A 223 54.39 -55.73 36.44
CA LEU A 223 53.74 -56.61 37.40
C LEU A 223 54.22 -58.06 37.24
N SER A 224 54.28 -58.56 36.01
CA SER A 224 54.78 -59.90 35.69
C SER A 224 56.23 -60.09 36.10
N ALA A 225 57.12 -59.14 35.77
CA ALA A 225 58.54 -59.20 36.13
C ALA A 225 58.78 -59.17 37.64
N ASN A 226 57.94 -58.44 38.40
CA ASN A 226 58.06 -58.34 39.85
C ASN A 226 57.28 -59.40 40.61
N GLN A 227 56.49 -60.25 39.94
CA GLN A 227 55.62 -61.23 40.59
C GLN A 227 56.43 -62.25 41.42
N SER A 228 57.54 -62.77 40.88
CA SER A 228 58.40 -63.72 41.59
C SER A 228 59.07 -63.08 42.80
N LEU A 229 59.66 -61.90 42.63
CA LEU A 229 60.28 -61.13 43.72
C LEU A 229 59.26 -60.84 44.83
N PHE A 230 58.03 -60.48 44.47
CA PHE A 230 56.96 -60.25 45.44
C PHE A 230 56.63 -61.52 46.22
N THR A 231 56.50 -62.67 45.56
CA THR A 231 56.27 -63.96 46.25
C THR A 231 57.45 -64.36 47.12
N GLU A 232 58.69 -64.12 46.69
CA GLU A 232 59.89 -64.39 47.47
C GLU A 232 59.95 -63.50 48.72
N TYR A 233 59.66 -62.21 48.58
CA TYR A 233 59.61 -61.30 49.73
C TYR A 233 58.47 -61.65 50.69
N GLN A 234 57.30 -62.06 50.18
CA GLN A 234 56.22 -62.57 51.03
C GLN A 234 56.66 -63.80 51.83
N GLN A 235 57.35 -64.75 51.20
CA GLN A 235 57.88 -65.93 51.88
C GLN A 235 58.96 -65.56 52.92
N LYS A 236 59.90 -64.67 52.56
CA LYS A 236 60.93 -64.18 53.49
C LYS A 236 60.31 -63.48 54.69
N ILE A 237 59.33 -62.60 54.48
CA ILE A 237 58.61 -61.91 55.56
C ILE A 237 57.88 -62.92 56.47
N ALA A 238 57.27 -63.97 55.89
CA ALA A 238 56.61 -65.01 56.65
C ALA A 238 57.58 -65.90 57.46
N ALA A 239 58.77 -66.18 56.91
CA ALA A 239 59.81 -67.00 57.56
C ALA A 239 60.65 -66.21 58.59
N PHE A 240 60.80 -64.90 58.40
CA PHE A 240 61.68 -64.05 59.20
C PHE A 240 61.45 -64.12 60.72
N PRO A 241 60.21 -64.18 61.25
CA PRO A 241 59.99 -64.33 62.69
C PRO A 241 60.59 -65.62 63.25
N VAL A 242 60.45 -66.73 62.53
CA VAL A 242 60.98 -68.04 62.94
C VAL A 242 62.51 -68.04 62.88
N GLU A 243 63.08 -67.54 61.78
CA GLU A 243 64.54 -67.40 61.63
C GLU A 243 65.14 -66.51 62.73
N LEU A 244 64.46 -65.41 63.07
CA LEU A 244 64.87 -64.50 64.15
C LEU A 244 64.80 -65.18 65.51
N GLU A 245 63.72 -65.91 65.81
CA GLU A 245 63.61 -66.69 67.04
C GLU A 245 64.70 -67.75 67.16
N GLU A 246 64.98 -68.49 66.08
CA GLU A 246 66.04 -69.50 66.03
C GLU A 246 67.44 -68.89 66.21
N ALA A 247 67.72 -67.78 65.53
CA ALA A 247 68.99 -67.06 65.67
C ALA A 247 69.18 -66.53 67.10
N VAL A 248 68.13 -65.97 67.70
CA VAL A 248 68.15 -65.52 69.10
C VAL A 248 68.36 -66.69 70.06
N LYS A 249 67.68 -67.83 69.85
CA LYS A 249 67.89 -69.05 70.66
C LYS A 249 69.32 -69.56 70.55
N LYS A 250 69.86 -69.69 69.34
CA LYS A 250 71.26 -70.11 69.12
C LYS A 250 72.26 -69.17 69.78
N ALA A 251 72.13 -67.86 69.56
CA ALA A 251 73.01 -66.87 70.18
C ALA A 251 72.92 -66.91 71.72
N ARG A 252 71.72 -67.15 72.27
CA ARG A 252 71.53 -67.33 73.72
C ARG A 252 72.20 -68.62 74.23
N GLU A 253 72.04 -69.73 73.52
CA GLU A 253 72.68 -71.01 73.87
C GLU A 253 74.20 -70.94 73.78
N GLU A 254 74.75 -70.30 72.75
CA GLU A 254 76.19 -70.08 72.59
C GLU A 254 76.73 -69.17 73.71
N ALA A 255 76.04 -68.07 74.02
CA ALA A 255 76.41 -67.21 75.14
C ALA A 255 76.38 -67.96 76.48
N ILE A 256 75.37 -68.81 76.72
CA ILE A 256 75.29 -69.66 77.92
C ILE A 256 76.43 -70.69 77.93
N LYS A 257 76.74 -71.34 76.81
CA LYS A 257 77.84 -72.31 76.70
C LYS A 257 79.20 -71.64 76.94
N GLU A 258 79.46 -70.50 76.31
CA GLU A 258 80.72 -69.78 76.47
C GLU A 258 80.88 -69.25 77.90
N THR A 259 79.83 -68.66 78.49
CA THR A 259 79.87 -68.18 79.88
C THR A 259 80.02 -69.33 80.88
N SER A 260 79.31 -70.45 80.70
CA SER A 260 79.45 -71.62 81.57
C SER A 260 80.82 -72.28 81.43
N GLN A 261 81.40 -72.36 80.23
CA GLN A 261 82.76 -72.85 80.03
C GLN A 261 83.80 -71.93 80.68
N LYS A 262 83.67 -70.61 80.51
CA LYS A 262 84.54 -69.63 81.17
C LYS A 262 84.44 -69.73 82.69
N ALA A 263 83.22 -69.74 83.23
CA ALA A 263 82.98 -69.89 84.66
C ALA A 263 83.51 -71.22 85.20
N LYS A 264 83.39 -72.32 84.44
CA LYS A 264 83.95 -73.62 84.83
C LYS A 264 85.47 -73.61 84.83
N VAL A 265 86.11 -73.05 83.80
CA VAL A 265 87.57 -72.90 83.75
C VAL A 265 88.07 -72.01 84.88
N GLU A 266 87.39 -70.89 85.16
CA GLU A 266 87.70 -70.01 86.30
C GLU A 266 87.54 -70.74 87.64
N ALA A 267 86.46 -71.51 87.82
CA ALA A 267 86.24 -72.30 89.03
C ALA A 267 87.28 -73.42 89.19
N ASP A 268 87.59 -74.18 88.13
CA ASP A 268 88.60 -75.23 88.13
C ASP A 268 90.01 -74.66 88.40
N LEU A 269 90.33 -73.47 87.88
CA LEU A 269 91.57 -72.75 88.18
C LEU A 269 91.60 -72.30 89.65
N PHE A 270 90.52 -71.72 90.14
CA PHE A 270 90.41 -71.29 91.54
C PHE A 270 90.52 -72.47 92.52
N GLU A 271 89.89 -73.60 92.22
CA GLU A 271 90.00 -74.83 93.02
C GLU A 271 91.43 -75.37 93.02
N LYS A 272 92.12 -75.38 91.86
CA LYS A 272 93.54 -75.76 91.79
C LYS A 272 94.47 -74.80 92.54
N GLU A 273 94.21 -73.49 92.46
CA GLU A 273 94.95 -72.49 93.24
C GLU A 273 94.74 -72.69 94.74
N TRP A 274 93.50 -73.03 95.15
CA TRP A 274 93.18 -73.38 96.54
C TRP A 274 93.85 -74.67 97.00
N GLU A 275 93.84 -75.73 96.18
CA GLU A 275 94.56 -76.98 96.48
C GLU A 275 96.07 -76.76 96.59
N ALA A 276 96.66 -76.00 95.68
CA ALA A 276 98.09 -75.67 95.72
C ALA A 276 98.46 -74.84 96.96
N THR A 277 97.64 -73.85 97.32
CA THR A 277 97.84 -73.07 98.56
C THR A 277 97.64 -73.93 99.80
N LYS A 278 96.62 -74.81 99.84
CA LYS A 278 96.42 -75.77 100.92
C LYS A 278 97.62 -76.71 101.07
N GLN A 279 98.14 -77.30 99.99
CA GLN A 279 99.33 -78.15 100.01
C GLN A 279 100.56 -77.37 100.50
N SER A 280 100.71 -76.11 100.10
CA SER A 280 101.79 -75.25 100.60
C SER A 280 101.69 -75.02 102.11
N TYR A 281 100.48 -74.76 102.63
CA TYR A 281 100.23 -74.65 104.06
C TYR A 281 100.43 -75.97 104.80
N GLU A 282 100.02 -77.11 104.24
CA GLU A 282 100.25 -78.45 104.82
C GLU A 282 101.75 -78.77 104.89
N LEU A 283 102.53 -78.52 103.83
CA LEU A 283 103.99 -78.67 103.86
C LEU A 283 104.64 -77.73 104.89
N LYS A 284 104.10 -76.50 105.04
CA LYS A 284 104.57 -75.56 106.05
C LYS A 284 104.26 -76.06 107.47
N ILE A 285 103.08 -76.64 107.70
CA ILE A 285 102.72 -77.29 108.97
C ILE A 285 103.66 -78.47 109.23
N GLN A 286 103.85 -79.37 108.26
CA GLN A 286 104.76 -80.51 108.40
C GLN A 286 106.20 -80.06 108.74
N SER A 287 106.73 -79.05 108.06
CA SER A 287 108.06 -78.51 108.40
C SER A 287 108.12 -77.91 109.81
N LEU A 288 107.05 -77.23 110.26
CA LEU A 288 106.97 -76.69 111.61
C LEU A 288 106.83 -77.81 112.66
N GLU A 289 106.08 -78.86 112.37
CA GLU A 289 105.96 -80.06 113.21
C GLU A 289 107.31 -80.79 113.31
N GLU A 290 108.04 -80.96 112.21
CA GLU A 290 109.40 -81.50 112.24
C GLU A 290 110.36 -80.62 113.05
N ILE A 291 110.23 -79.29 112.96
CA ILE A 291 111.02 -78.36 113.79
C ILE A 291 110.64 -78.52 115.27
N ILE A 292 109.35 -78.62 115.60
CA ILE A 292 108.87 -78.87 116.96
C ILE A 292 109.39 -80.20 117.48
N GLN A 293 109.36 -81.26 116.67
CA GLN A 293 109.86 -82.58 117.05
C GLN A 293 111.37 -82.53 117.35
N LYS A 294 112.16 -81.87 116.49
CA LYS A 294 113.59 -81.63 116.73
C LYS A 294 113.83 -80.82 118.00
N GLN A 295 112.99 -79.82 118.28
CA GLN A 295 113.08 -79.04 119.51
C GLN A 295 112.71 -79.88 120.75
N ILE A 296 111.73 -80.77 120.66
CA ILE A 296 111.39 -81.73 121.73
C ILE A 296 112.56 -82.67 121.98
N GLU A 297 113.16 -83.25 120.94
CA GLU A 297 114.36 -84.09 121.05
C GLU A 297 115.54 -83.33 121.67
N GLN A 298 115.74 -82.05 121.31
CA GLN A 298 116.75 -81.20 121.93
C GLN A 298 116.45 -80.92 123.41
N ILE A 299 115.18 -80.68 123.77
CA ILE A 299 114.76 -80.46 125.16
C ILE A 299 114.95 -81.75 125.98
N GLU A 300 114.59 -82.91 125.45
CA GLU A 300 114.85 -84.21 126.08
C GLU A 300 116.35 -84.47 126.24
N GLY A 301 117.14 -84.17 125.20
CA GLY A 301 118.59 -84.25 125.25
C GLY A 301 119.19 -83.36 126.35
N ILE A 302 118.79 -82.10 126.42
CA ILE A 302 119.23 -81.15 127.46
C ILE A 302 118.72 -81.58 128.85
N SER A 303 117.48 -82.06 128.96
CA SER A 303 116.91 -82.58 130.22
C SER A 303 117.69 -83.79 130.74
N SER A 304 118.07 -84.72 129.85
CA SER A 304 118.91 -85.86 130.19
C SER A 304 120.32 -85.44 130.63
N GLN A 305 120.92 -84.45 129.96
CA GLN A 305 122.19 -83.86 130.36
C GLN A 305 122.09 -83.17 131.71
N LEU A 306 120.95 -82.52 131.99
CA LEU A 306 120.68 -81.85 133.27
C LEU A 306 120.48 -82.86 134.41
N GLN A 307 119.77 -83.98 134.18
CA GLN A 307 119.71 -85.08 135.14
C GLN A 307 121.08 -85.74 135.37
N THR A 308 121.88 -85.90 134.31
CA THR A 308 123.22 -86.51 134.41
C THR A 308 124.18 -85.60 135.17
N THR A 309 124.15 -84.30 134.90
CA THR A 309 124.94 -83.29 135.62
C THR A 309 124.46 -83.10 137.06
N LEU A 310 123.16 -83.21 137.35
CA LEU A 310 122.65 -83.28 138.72
C LEU A 310 123.16 -84.51 139.48
N LYS A 311 123.17 -85.69 138.85
CA LYS A 311 123.79 -86.90 139.43
C LYS A 311 125.28 -86.74 139.66
N GLN A 312 126.01 -86.19 138.69
CA GLN A 312 127.45 -85.93 138.82
C GLN A 312 127.77 -84.88 139.90
N ALA A 313 126.92 -83.87 140.09
CA ALA A 313 127.06 -82.90 141.18
C ALA A 313 126.77 -83.50 142.56
N GLN A 314 125.81 -84.44 142.66
CA GLN A 314 125.54 -85.18 143.91
C GLN A 314 126.66 -86.16 144.26
N ASP A 315 127.19 -86.91 143.29
CA ASP A 315 128.29 -87.86 143.54
C ASP A 315 129.62 -87.16 143.88
N LEU A 316 129.87 -85.95 143.34
CA LEU A 316 131.06 -85.16 143.67
C LEU A 316 130.98 -84.56 145.08
N ALA A 317 129.78 -84.15 145.53
CA ALA A 317 129.56 -83.63 146.88
C ALA A 317 129.71 -84.72 147.97
N LEU A 318 129.38 -85.98 147.65
CA LEU A 318 129.47 -87.10 148.61
C LEU A 318 130.89 -87.67 148.77
N ARG A 319 131.83 -87.42 147.84
CA ARG A 319 133.18 -88.01 147.86
C ARG A 319 134.30 -87.17 148.47
N ALA A 320 134.12 -85.87 148.69
CA ALA A 320 135.18 -85.01 149.22
C ALA A 320 135.09 -84.73 150.74
N PHE A 321 133.98 -85.08 151.39
CA PHE A 321 133.76 -84.81 152.83
C PHE A 321 134.17 -85.95 153.78
N SER A 322 134.74 -87.05 153.28
CA SER A 322 135.16 -88.20 154.10
C SER A 322 136.60 -88.63 153.80
N ASN A 323 137.57 -87.89 154.34
CA ASN A 323 138.68 -88.42 155.16
C ASN A 323 139.92 -87.52 155.12
N SER A 324 139.86 -86.45 155.90
CA SER A 324 140.88 -86.17 156.91
C SER A 324 140.34 -86.71 158.24
N ASP A 325 140.82 -87.89 158.67
CA ASP A 325 141.18 -88.20 160.07
C ASP A 325 141.42 -89.72 160.27
N LYS A 326 142.69 -90.03 160.60
CA LYS A 326 143.28 -91.26 161.14
C LYS A 326 143.38 -92.51 160.28
#